data_AF-A0A8J8Q4I1-F1
#
_entry.id   AF-A0A8J8Q4I1-F1
#
_cell.length_a   1.000
_cell.length_b   1.000
_cell.length_c   1.000
_cell.angle_alpha   90.00
_cell.angle_beta   90.00
_cell.angle_gamma   90.00
#
_symmetry.space_group_name_H-M   'P 1'
#
loop_
_entity.id
_entity.type
_entity.pdbx_description
1 polymer ?
#
loop_
_entity_poly.entity_id
_entity_poly.type
_entity_poly.pdbx_seq_one_letter_code
_entity_poly.pdbx_strand_id
1 'polypeptide(L)'
;MNVKMAFNSEQFFFRFNWEQPDRGGWLHDYIVYEDGEWTQYLSPDPWVADGDHPDHRGFYEDRVTFLLDDGSVEGFENFGGWMTVHMGTRSLPGEASAEEVESDPHFGDDGLGRNDIRKYLPQSREGEWWESTPWDAVRPQEELDELKEDGVFVDLPMFRAHRSNPMEYGTDHHILDYRHGDEGDNTFGTQDWDEADGPEYMFDPEIVEDGALDIERLREADYRQDLFYSESDEWLGEYEPYYLHEDWMVEFDPEVAEQEGAAIPRRPLQEPEGSAADWRARGIHDDDAGEWTVEMWRDLETDHPEDTKQLEPGEVYDWMPAIHHGYNARWHWVAYPYKMGLGRGTDADFHAIQIEGEPDWDEIEEYTIPLIYPGMVDWTWLTSKEHRGYIPTRNNEMSIWDVHENPRRMAAMVLGKEIGEDPRR
;
A
#
# COMPACT_ATOMS: atom_id res chain seq x y z
N MET A 1 0.67 4.38 -15.71
CA MET A 1 -0.62 3.88 -15.19
C MET A 1 -1.72 4.72 -15.80
N ASN A 2 -2.83 4.11 -16.19
CA ASN A 2 -4.04 4.78 -16.62
C ASN A 2 -5.03 4.85 -15.45
N VAL A 3 -5.77 5.94 -15.36
CA VAL A 3 -6.81 6.12 -14.34
C VAL A 3 -8.06 6.72 -14.96
N LYS A 4 -9.22 6.26 -14.49
CA LYS A 4 -10.53 6.85 -14.70
C LYS A 4 -11.14 7.18 -13.35
N MET A 5 -11.86 8.30 -13.28
CA MET A 5 -12.45 8.81 -12.04
C MET A 5 -13.90 9.20 -12.27
N ALA A 6 -14.78 8.76 -11.38
CA ALA A 6 -16.20 9.10 -11.43
C ALA A 6 -16.76 9.30 -10.02
N PHE A 7 -17.89 9.99 -9.92
CA PHE A 7 -18.64 10.11 -8.68
C PHE A 7 -20.13 10.26 -8.95
N ASN A 8 -20.96 9.78 -8.04
CA ASN A 8 -22.41 9.99 -8.06
C ASN A 8 -22.83 10.85 -6.85
N SER A 9 -24.10 10.80 -6.43
CA SER A 9 -24.56 11.58 -5.28
C SER A 9 -24.11 11.05 -3.91
N GLU A 10 -23.56 9.84 -3.86
CA GLU A 10 -23.24 9.11 -2.62
C GLU A 10 -21.78 8.65 -2.59
N GLN A 11 -21.21 8.28 -3.74
CA GLN A 11 -19.94 7.56 -3.83
C GLN A 11 -18.97 8.15 -4.84
N PHE A 12 -17.69 7.89 -4.59
CA PHE A 12 -16.57 8.19 -5.47
C PHE A 12 -15.86 6.91 -5.90
N PHE A 13 -15.38 6.90 -7.16
CA PHE A 13 -14.83 5.72 -7.83
C PHE A 13 -13.53 6.03 -8.55
N PHE A 14 -12.55 5.15 -8.37
CA PHE A 14 -11.39 5.03 -9.23
C PHE A 14 -11.45 3.74 -10.05
N ARG A 15 -10.95 3.79 -11.28
CA ARG A 15 -10.47 2.61 -11.99
C ARG A 15 -9.03 2.84 -12.45
N PHE A 16 -8.14 1.99 -11.97
CA PHE A 16 -6.73 1.93 -12.31
C PHE A 16 -6.48 0.83 -13.33
N ASN A 17 -5.56 1.09 -14.25
CA ASN A 17 -4.98 0.08 -15.13
C ASN A 17 -3.48 0.31 -15.27
N TRP A 18 -2.68 -0.75 -15.13
CA TRP A 18 -1.24 -0.68 -15.33
C TRP A 18 -0.67 -1.99 -15.85
N GLU A 19 0.42 -1.87 -16.60
CA GLU A 19 1.21 -3.02 -17.06
C GLU A 19 1.89 -3.70 -15.88
N GLN A 20 1.63 -4.99 -15.73
CA GLN A 20 2.39 -5.91 -14.92
C GLN A 20 2.60 -7.18 -15.76
N PRO A 21 3.71 -7.31 -16.50
CA PRO A 21 3.89 -8.45 -17.40
C PRO A 21 4.11 -9.78 -16.67
N ASP A 22 4.32 -9.73 -15.36
CA ASP A 22 4.71 -10.86 -14.55
C ASP A 22 3.53 -11.43 -13.74
N ARG A 23 3.21 -12.71 -13.97
CA ARG A 23 2.04 -13.41 -13.40
C ARG A 23 2.26 -13.82 -11.95
N GLY A 24 1.29 -13.60 -11.07
CA GLY A 24 1.34 -14.06 -9.67
C GLY A 24 1.45 -12.95 -8.63
N GLY A 25 1.29 -11.69 -9.05
CA GLY A 25 1.19 -10.54 -8.15
C GLY A 25 0.01 -10.59 -7.17
N TRP A 26 -0.90 -11.56 -7.28
CA TRP A 26 -1.94 -11.81 -6.29
C TRP A 26 -1.53 -12.79 -5.18
N LEU A 27 -0.30 -13.31 -5.20
CA LEU A 27 0.25 -14.18 -4.15
C LEU A 27 0.97 -13.36 -3.08
N HIS A 28 1.05 -13.88 -1.86
CA HIS A 28 1.75 -13.25 -0.73
C HIS A 28 2.56 -14.29 0.05
N ASP A 29 2.96 -14.02 1.30
CA ASP A 29 3.74 -14.95 2.10
C ASP A 29 2.99 -16.22 2.53
N TYR A 30 3.66 -17.37 2.36
CA TYR A 30 3.20 -18.69 2.76
C TYR A 30 4.16 -19.31 3.79
N ILE A 31 3.62 -20.17 4.64
CA ILE A 31 4.35 -21.07 5.52
C ILE A 31 4.38 -22.43 4.80
N VAL A 32 5.58 -22.93 4.50
CA VAL A 32 5.79 -24.07 3.60
C VAL A 32 6.59 -25.15 4.30
N TYR A 33 6.14 -26.40 4.22
CA TYR A 33 6.86 -27.56 4.76
C TYR A 33 7.82 -28.12 3.70
N GLU A 34 9.13 -27.98 3.94
CA GLU A 34 10.18 -28.49 3.07
C GLU A 34 11.29 -29.12 3.91
N ASP A 35 11.89 -30.22 3.45
CA ASP A 35 13.02 -30.88 4.11
C ASP A 35 12.77 -31.29 5.58
N GLY A 36 11.50 -31.44 5.97
CA GLY A 36 11.07 -31.84 7.32
C GLY A 36 10.91 -30.70 8.32
N GLU A 37 10.87 -29.45 7.86
CA GLU A 37 10.68 -28.25 8.67
C GLU A 37 9.72 -27.26 7.99
N TRP A 38 8.98 -26.49 8.80
CA TRP A 38 8.19 -25.38 8.30
C TRP A 38 9.08 -24.14 8.08
N THR A 39 8.92 -23.47 6.94
CA THR A 39 9.70 -22.29 6.58
C THR A 39 8.81 -21.21 5.99
N GLN A 40 9.17 -19.93 6.16
CA GLN A 40 8.42 -18.83 5.55
C GLN A 40 8.95 -18.50 4.15
N TYR A 41 8.03 -18.52 3.19
CA TYR A 41 8.23 -18.03 1.83
C TYR A 41 7.72 -16.59 1.71
N LEU A 42 8.59 -15.60 1.91
CA LEU A 42 8.27 -14.17 1.89
C LEU A 42 9.12 -13.36 0.89
N SER A 43 10.32 -13.84 0.51
CA SER A 43 11.29 -13.05 -0.26
C SER A 43 12.41 -13.89 -0.88
N PRO A 44 12.95 -13.49 -2.04
CA PRO A 44 12.62 -12.34 -2.84
C PRO A 44 11.49 -12.66 -3.81
N ASP A 45 10.70 -11.61 -3.99
CA ASP A 45 10.02 -11.26 -5.22
C ASP A 45 10.39 -12.19 -6.40
N PRO A 46 9.44 -12.92 -6.99
CA PRO A 46 9.69 -13.75 -8.17
C PRO A 46 10.31 -12.96 -9.34
N TRP A 47 10.31 -11.62 -9.27
CA TRP A 47 10.71 -10.69 -10.33
C TRP A 47 11.98 -9.89 -10.01
N VAL A 48 12.65 -10.14 -8.88
CA VAL A 48 14.02 -9.64 -8.62
C VAL A 48 15.03 -10.54 -9.32
N ALA A 49 15.88 -9.94 -10.16
CA ALA A 49 16.87 -10.67 -10.95
C ALA A 49 17.83 -11.51 -10.09
N ASP A 50 18.17 -12.69 -10.62
CA ASP A 50 19.22 -13.58 -10.10
C ASP A 50 20.51 -12.79 -9.80
N GLY A 51 20.86 -12.65 -8.52
CA GLY A 51 22.15 -12.10 -8.09
C GLY A 51 22.12 -11.08 -6.94
N ASP A 52 20.97 -10.48 -6.61
CA ASP A 52 20.89 -9.51 -5.51
C ASP A 52 20.60 -10.15 -4.14
N HIS A 53 20.03 -11.36 -4.12
CA HIS A 53 19.72 -12.10 -2.88
C HIS A 53 19.84 -13.62 -3.09
N PRO A 54 20.90 -14.29 -2.59
CA PRO A 54 21.28 -15.64 -3.02
C PRO A 54 20.28 -16.78 -2.69
N ASP A 55 19.26 -16.54 -1.85
CA ASP A 55 18.38 -17.61 -1.37
C ASP A 55 17.00 -17.68 -2.05
N HIS A 56 16.56 -16.68 -2.83
CA HIS A 56 15.39 -16.74 -3.73
C HIS A 56 14.07 -17.42 -3.23
N ARG A 57 13.54 -17.17 -2.00
CA ARG A 57 12.35 -17.87 -1.43
C ARG A 57 11.12 -17.00 -1.07
N GLY A 58 10.27 -16.61 -2.03
CA GLY A 58 8.91 -16.21 -1.66
C GLY A 58 8.09 -15.40 -2.65
N PHE A 59 6.88 -15.05 -2.23
CA PHE A 59 5.94 -14.22 -2.98
C PHE A 59 5.58 -12.97 -2.19
N TYR A 60 5.21 -11.91 -2.91
CA TYR A 60 4.63 -10.72 -2.34
C TYR A 60 3.63 -10.11 -3.31
N GLU A 61 2.63 -9.42 -2.77
CA GLU A 61 1.49 -8.96 -3.55
C GLU A 61 1.75 -7.62 -4.25
N ASP A 62 1.08 -7.45 -5.39
CA ASP A 62 0.91 -6.21 -6.11
C ASP A 62 -0.10 -5.31 -5.40
N ARG A 63 0.14 -4.01 -5.49
CA ARG A 63 -0.67 -3.00 -4.82
C ARG A 63 -0.79 -1.75 -5.66
N VAL A 64 -1.98 -1.16 -5.66
CA VAL A 64 -2.14 0.28 -5.91
C VAL A 64 -2.45 0.96 -4.60
N THR A 65 -1.74 2.05 -4.33
CA THR A 65 -1.89 2.87 -3.13
C THR A 65 -1.95 4.32 -3.56
N PHE A 66 -2.64 5.19 -2.85
CA PHE A 66 -2.53 6.61 -3.11
C PHE A 66 -2.58 7.41 -1.83
N LEU A 67 -1.93 8.57 -1.85
CA LEU A 67 -2.07 9.56 -0.80
C LEU A 67 -3.13 10.57 -1.22
N LEU A 68 -4.00 10.95 -0.29
CA LEU A 68 -5.09 11.91 -0.51
C LEU A 68 -5.11 12.94 0.62
N ASP A 69 -5.14 14.21 0.24
CA ASP A 69 -5.27 15.35 1.13
C ASP A 69 -6.28 16.36 0.58
N ASP A 70 -6.94 17.08 1.47
CA ASP A 70 -7.94 18.12 1.17
C ASP A 70 -7.34 19.55 1.20
N GLY A 71 -6.01 19.65 1.22
CA GLY A 71 -5.27 20.91 1.30
C GLY A 71 -5.01 21.38 2.73
N SER A 72 -5.37 20.59 3.75
CA SER A 72 -5.09 20.88 5.16
C SER A 72 -3.63 20.65 5.55
N VAL A 73 -2.90 19.80 4.81
CA VAL A 73 -1.48 19.50 5.09
C VAL A 73 -0.58 20.49 4.34
N GLU A 74 0.09 21.37 5.09
CA GLU A 74 0.89 22.44 4.50
C GLU A 74 2.05 21.89 3.65
N GLY A 75 2.07 22.25 2.36
CA GLY A 75 3.10 21.83 1.41
C GLY A 75 2.88 20.48 0.75
N PHE A 76 1.83 19.73 1.12
CA PHE A 76 1.55 18.42 0.53
C PHE A 76 1.31 18.50 -0.99
N GLU A 77 0.63 19.55 -1.46
CA GLU A 77 0.45 19.85 -2.89
C GLU A 77 1.76 19.92 -3.70
N ASN A 78 2.86 20.31 -3.05
CA ASN A 78 4.15 20.52 -3.70
C ASN A 78 5.10 19.34 -3.54
N PHE A 79 4.97 18.57 -2.46
CA PHE A 79 5.94 17.55 -2.07
C PHE A 79 5.35 16.16 -1.84
N GLY A 80 4.03 16.02 -1.76
CA GLY A 80 3.31 14.75 -1.61
C GLY A 80 3.99 13.78 -0.64
N GLY A 81 4.16 12.53 -1.09
CA GLY A 81 4.79 11.48 -0.30
C GLY A 81 6.24 11.71 0.12
N TRP A 82 6.99 12.63 -0.50
CA TRP A 82 8.38 12.93 -0.09
C TRP A 82 8.44 13.59 1.28
N MET A 83 7.45 14.40 1.66
CA MET A 83 7.41 15.00 2.99
C MET A 83 7.11 14.00 4.10
N THR A 84 6.69 12.78 3.74
CA THR A 84 6.32 11.74 4.72
C THR A 84 7.48 10.82 5.11
N VAL A 85 8.66 11.02 4.50
CA VAL A 85 9.78 10.09 4.57
C VAL A 85 11.00 10.82 5.11
N HIS A 86 11.47 10.43 6.30
CA HIS A 86 12.53 11.14 7.01
C HIS A 86 13.71 10.22 7.34
N MET A 87 14.84 10.80 7.73
CA MET A 87 15.92 10.06 8.39
C MET A 87 15.38 9.38 9.65
N GLY A 88 15.76 8.12 9.89
CA GLY A 88 15.21 7.30 10.97
C GLY A 88 14.11 6.34 10.52
N THR A 89 13.47 6.59 9.37
CA THR A 89 12.44 5.68 8.85
C THR A 89 13.04 4.38 8.33
N ARG A 90 12.28 3.28 8.45
CA ARG A 90 12.72 1.94 8.06
C ARG A 90 13.14 1.86 6.59
N SER A 91 14.11 0.99 6.29
CA SER A 91 14.64 0.78 4.92
C SER A 91 15.36 1.99 4.31
N LEU A 92 15.75 2.98 5.14
CA LEU A 92 16.59 4.13 4.74
C LEU A 92 17.90 4.19 5.54
N PRO A 93 18.92 4.90 5.02
CA PRO A 93 20.11 5.19 5.79
C PRO A 93 19.76 5.88 7.12
N GLY A 94 20.29 5.35 8.21
CA GLY A 94 20.01 5.88 9.55
C GLY A 94 18.65 5.46 10.13
N GLU A 95 18.04 4.38 9.62
CA GLU A 95 16.92 3.67 10.26
C GLU A 95 17.14 3.53 11.77
N ALA A 96 16.12 3.94 12.55
CA ALA A 96 16.12 3.79 13.99
C ALA A 96 16.12 2.29 14.35
N SER A 97 16.90 1.91 15.35
CA SER A 97 16.93 0.52 15.79
C SER A 97 15.65 0.16 16.55
N ALA A 98 15.25 -1.11 16.51
CA ALA A 98 14.10 -1.59 17.27
C ALA A 98 14.21 -1.27 18.77
N GLU A 99 15.41 -1.43 19.35
CA GLU A 99 15.66 -1.09 20.76
C GLU A 99 15.41 0.39 21.07
N GLU A 100 15.79 1.31 20.16
CA GLU A 100 15.52 2.74 20.34
C GLU A 100 14.02 3.03 20.28
N VAL A 101 13.30 2.47 19.29
CA VAL A 101 11.87 2.70 19.09
C VAL A 101 11.04 2.09 20.23
N GLU A 102 11.32 0.85 20.63
CA GLU A 102 10.63 0.16 21.72
C GLU A 102 10.82 0.87 23.07
N SER A 103 11.93 1.59 23.24
CA SER A 103 12.22 2.36 24.45
C SER A 103 11.60 3.77 24.47
N ASP A 104 11.07 4.24 23.34
CA ASP A 104 10.50 5.57 23.20
C ASP A 104 9.12 5.68 23.87
N PRO A 105 8.82 6.76 24.62
CA PRO A 105 7.52 6.89 25.30
C PRO A 105 6.30 6.97 24.37
N HIS A 106 6.47 7.47 23.14
CA HIS A 106 5.37 7.62 22.18
C HIS A 106 5.24 6.39 21.29
N PHE A 107 6.36 5.89 20.75
CA PHE A 107 6.34 4.77 19.80
C PHE A 107 6.42 3.39 20.45
N GLY A 108 7.05 3.26 21.61
CA GLY A 108 7.32 1.98 22.26
C GLY A 108 6.10 1.36 22.94
N ASP A 109 6.36 0.38 23.82
CA ASP A 109 5.34 -0.46 24.47
C ASP A 109 4.28 0.33 25.25
N ASP A 110 4.67 1.45 25.85
CA ASP A 110 3.76 2.31 26.64
C ASP A 110 2.90 3.25 25.77
N GLY A 111 3.23 3.37 24.48
CA GLY A 111 2.54 4.23 23.51
C GLY A 111 1.93 3.42 22.37
N LEU A 112 2.48 3.53 21.16
CA LEU A 112 1.95 2.90 19.95
C LEU A 112 2.33 1.42 19.76
N GLY A 113 3.20 0.85 20.61
CA GLY A 113 3.63 -0.55 20.54
C GLY A 113 4.35 -0.89 19.23
N ARG A 114 5.24 0.01 18.77
CA ARG A 114 6.01 -0.12 17.53
C ARG A 114 7.47 -0.42 17.83
N ASN A 115 8.13 -1.02 16.84
CA ASN A 115 9.57 -1.31 16.85
C ASN A 115 10.28 -0.81 15.59
N ASP A 116 9.57 -0.04 14.75
CA ASP A 116 10.09 0.62 13.56
C ASP A 116 9.47 2.02 13.45
N ILE A 117 10.16 2.92 12.73
CA ILE A 117 9.59 4.20 12.32
C ILE A 117 9.19 4.11 10.85
N ARG A 118 7.94 4.49 10.56
CA ARG A 118 7.38 4.52 9.20
C ARG A 118 7.18 5.96 8.75
N LYS A 119 6.19 6.20 7.90
CA LYS A 119 5.86 7.53 7.40
C LYS A 119 5.29 8.39 8.52
N TYR A 120 5.58 9.69 8.50
CA TYR A 120 4.97 10.69 9.39
C TYR A 120 5.04 12.08 8.73
N LEU A 121 4.17 13.01 9.13
CA LEU A 121 4.18 14.40 8.69
C LEU A 121 5.10 15.23 9.57
N PRO A 122 5.87 16.20 9.03
CA PRO A 122 6.72 17.05 9.87
C PRO A 122 5.91 17.92 10.84
N GLN A 123 4.66 18.25 10.50
CA GLN A 123 3.73 18.96 11.39
C GLN A 123 3.44 18.22 12.70
N SER A 124 3.58 16.89 12.73
CA SER A 124 3.42 16.09 13.95
C SER A 124 4.63 16.17 14.91
N ARG A 125 5.69 16.85 14.50
CA ARG A 125 6.92 17.04 15.29
C ARG A 125 7.06 18.48 15.76
N GLU A 126 7.85 18.67 16.82
CA GLU A 126 8.25 20.01 17.25
C GLU A 126 8.94 20.75 16.09
N GLY A 127 8.62 22.03 15.90
CA GLY A 127 9.20 22.89 14.86
C GLY A 127 8.19 23.46 13.88
N GLU A 128 8.69 23.93 12.74
CA GLU A 128 7.91 24.42 11.61
C GLU A 128 7.41 23.25 10.73
N TRP A 129 6.38 23.46 9.89
CA TRP A 129 5.81 22.41 9.01
C TRP A 129 6.81 21.75 8.06
N TRP A 130 7.91 22.44 7.74
CA TRP A 130 8.98 21.92 6.89
C TRP A 130 10.16 21.35 7.68
N GLU A 131 10.24 21.61 8.98
CA GLU A 131 11.43 21.28 9.76
C GLU A 131 11.50 19.77 9.98
N SER A 132 12.59 19.15 9.50
CA SER A 132 12.86 17.76 9.84
C SER A 132 13.59 17.69 11.17
N THR A 133 12.82 17.70 12.26
CA THR A 133 13.30 17.32 13.58
C THR A 133 13.45 15.79 13.68
N PRO A 134 14.20 15.29 14.69
CA PRO A 134 14.31 13.87 14.97
C PRO A 134 12.95 13.18 15.08
N TRP A 135 12.88 11.90 14.70
CA TRP A 135 11.63 11.14 14.67
C TRP A 135 10.93 11.05 16.04
N ASP A 136 11.70 11.14 17.13
CA ASP A 136 11.29 11.10 18.53
C ASP A 136 10.86 12.46 19.10
N ALA A 137 10.95 13.55 18.31
CA ALA A 137 10.50 14.88 18.71
C ALA A 137 8.98 15.07 18.50
N VAL A 138 8.17 14.09 18.90
CA VAL A 138 6.71 14.08 18.71
C VAL A 138 6.04 15.17 19.53
N ARG A 139 5.05 15.85 18.96
CA ARG A 139 4.20 16.79 19.70
C ARG A 139 3.42 16.09 20.81
N PRO A 140 3.00 16.81 21.87
CA PRO A 140 2.09 16.27 22.87
C PRO A 140 0.80 15.73 22.23
N GLN A 141 0.21 14.66 22.80
CA GLN A 141 -1.00 14.04 22.26
C GLN A 141 -2.15 15.03 22.04
N GLU A 142 -2.37 15.98 22.95
CA GLU A 142 -3.42 17.01 22.79
C GLU A 142 -3.22 17.87 21.53
N GLU A 143 -1.97 18.13 21.11
CA GLU A 143 -1.69 18.83 19.85
C GLU A 143 -1.87 17.91 18.63
N LEU A 144 -1.62 16.60 18.76
CA LEU A 144 -1.88 15.64 17.68
C LEU A 144 -3.38 15.45 17.45
N ASP A 145 -4.15 15.38 18.53
CA ASP A 145 -5.61 15.29 18.49
C ASP A 145 -6.19 16.56 17.82
N GLU A 146 -5.71 17.76 18.19
CA GLU A 146 -6.13 19.03 17.53
C GLU A 146 -5.76 19.05 16.04
N LEU A 147 -4.58 18.58 15.66
CA LEU A 147 -4.19 18.46 14.25
C LEU A 147 -5.12 17.51 13.49
N LYS A 148 -5.47 16.37 14.09
CA LYS A 148 -6.37 15.37 13.49
C LYS A 148 -7.79 15.92 13.35
N GLU A 149 -8.32 16.58 14.37
CA GLU A 149 -9.63 17.27 14.37
C GLU A 149 -9.70 18.38 13.30
N ASP A 150 -8.59 19.10 13.08
CA ASP A 150 -8.46 20.12 12.03
C ASP A 150 -8.23 19.51 10.62
N GLY A 151 -8.24 18.18 10.51
CA GLY A 151 -8.08 17.44 9.26
C GLY A 151 -6.63 17.27 8.82
N VAL A 152 -5.64 17.72 9.59
CA VAL A 152 -4.22 17.66 9.25
C VAL A 152 -3.69 16.23 9.37
N PHE A 153 -4.02 15.39 8.38
CA PHE A 153 -3.49 14.05 8.16
C PHE A 153 -3.55 13.76 6.66
N VAL A 154 -2.85 12.73 6.21
CA VAL A 154 -2.94 12.25 4.82
C VAL A 154 -3.56 10.87 4.81
N ASP A 155 -4.64 10.72 4.06
CA ASP A 155 -5.34 9.46 3.82
C ASP A 155 -4.52 8.59 2.84
N LEU A 156 -4.41 7.30 3.11
CA LEU A 156 -3.54 6.33 2.44
C LEU A 156 -4.24 4.97 2.21
N PRO A 157 -5.27 4.94 1.37
CA PRO A 157 -5.93 3.69 1.01
C PRO A 157 -5.06 2.84 0.08
N MET A 158 -5.27 1.53 0.17
CA MET A 158 -4.53 0.55 -0.61
C MET A 158 -5.45 -0.57 -1.12
N PHE A 159 -5.37 -0.85 -2.40
CA PHE A 159 -5.71 -2.17 -2.91
C PHE A 159 -4.55 -3.12 -2.66
N ARG A 160 -4.85 -4.31 -2.12
CA ARG A 160 -3.89 -5.38 -1.87
C ARG A 160 -4.35 -6.66 -2.53
N ALA A 161 -3.61 -7.13 -3.54
CA ALA A 161 -4.07 -8.20 -4.42
C ALA A 161 -4.31 -9.55 -3.71
N HIS A 162 -3.63 -9.83 -2.60
CA HIS A 162 -3.88 -11.02 -1.77
C HIS A 162 -4.68 -10.68 -0.52
N ARG A 163 -4.24 -9.66 0.22
CA ARG A 163 -4.74 -9.40 1.58
C ARG A 163 -6.10 -8.73 1.66
N SER A 164 -6.54 -8.02 0.62
CA SER A 164 -7.81 -7.28 0.67
C SER A 164 -8.74 -7.59 -0.49
N ASN A 165 -8.17 -7.89 -1.67
CA ASN A 165 -8.93 -8.15 -2.88
C ASN A 165 -9.96 -9.30 -2.75
N PRO A 166 -9.62 -10.46 -2.13
CA PRO A 166 -10.59 -11.54 -1.93
C PRO A 166 -11.77 -11.15 -1.04
N MET A 167 -11.60 -10.12 -0.21
CA MET A 167 -12.65 -9.59 0.66
C MET A 167 -13.48 -8.49 -0.02
N GLU A 168 -13.12 -8.09 -1.23
CA GLU A 168 -13.68 -6.93 -1.94
C GLU A 168 -13.52 -5.58 -1.21
N TYR A 169 -12.49 -5.47 -0.36
CA TYR A 169 -12.15 -4.25 0.38
C TYR A 169 -10.78 -3.72 -0.05
N GLY A 170 -10.58 -2.41 0.15
CA GLY A 170 -9.26 -1.81 0.30
C GLY A 170 -8.84 -1.85 1.76
N THR A 171 -7.55 -1.74 2.04
CA THR A 171 -7.09 -1.45 3.40
C THR A 171 -6.90 0.04 3.55
N ASP A 172 -7.45 0.63 4.61
CA ASP A 172 -7.31 2.05 4.88
C ASP A 172 -6.29 2.36 5.98
N HIS A 173 -5.57 3.46 5.78
CA HIS A 173 -4.50 3.93 6.63
C HIS A 173 -4.44 5.45 6.55
N HIS A 174 -3.96 6.09 7.60
CA HIS A 174 -3.59 7.50 7.53
C HIS A 174 -2.17 7.77 8.02
N ILE A 175 -1.68 8.98 7.71
CA ILE A 175 -0.38 9.49 8.14
C ILE A 175 -0.56 10.80 8.91
N LEU A 176 -0.13 10.79 10.17
CA LEU A 176 0.07 11.99 10.99
C LEU A 176 1.42 11.92 11.71
N ASP A 177 1.47 11.35 12.90
CA ASP A 177 2.67 11.14 13.71
C ASP A 177 3.37 9.81 13.39
N TYR A 178 2.64 8.90 12.76
CA TYR A 178 3.05 7.61 12.24
C TYR A 178 2.15 7.23 11.04
N ARG A 179 2.46 6.11 10.37
CA ARG A 179 1.54 5.47 9.41
C ARG A 179 0.65 4.49 10.16
N HIS A 180 -0.50 4.97 10.60
CA HIS A 180 -1.50 4.19 11.30
C HIS A 180 -2.27 3.32 10.32
N GLY A 181 -2.75 2.16 10.78
CA GLY A 181 -3.93 1.56 10.15
C GLY A 181 -5.14 2.21 10.79
N ASP A 182 -6.20 2.37 10.02
CA ASP A 182 -7.40 3.03 10.54
C ASP A 182 -8.12 2.15 11.56
N GLU A 183 -9.00 2.75 12.35
CA GLU A 183 -9.69 2.08 13.44
C GLU A 183 -10.50 0.85 12.99
N GLY A 184 -10.55 -0.14 13.88
CA GLY A 184 -11.25 -1.39 13.65
C GLY A 184 -10.32 -2.51 13.17
N ASP A 185 -10.93 -3.52 12.54
CA ASP A 185 -10.26 -4.72 12.10
C ASP A 185 -9.96 -4.65 10.60
N ASN A 186 -8.74 -5.04 10.22
CA ASN A 186 -8.36 -5.08 8.82
C ASN A 186 -8.83 -6.37 8.15
N THR A 187 -8.74 -6.42 6.82
CA THR A 187 -9.04 -7.58 5.97
C THR A 187 -8.19 -8.83 6.22
N PHE A 188 -7.14 -8.73 7.04
CA PHE A 188 -6.20 -9.82 7.26
C PHE A 188 -5.61 -9.82 8.68
N GLY A 189 -5.45 -11.01 9.22
CA GLY A 189 -4.65 -11.31 10.40
C GLY A 189 -3.22 -11.71 10.05
N THR A 190 -2.47 -12.11 11.08
CA THR A 190 -1.18 -12.78 10.92
C THR A 190 -1.15 -13.93 11.90
N GLN A 191 -1.13 -15.15 11.40
CA GLN A 191 -1.05 -16.31 12.27
C GLN A 191 0.37 -16.53 12.78
N ASP A 192 0.45 -17.02 14.02
CA ASP A 192 1.71 -17.49 14.61
C ASP A 192 2.10 -18.84 14.00
N TRP A 193 3.40 -19.16 14.06
CA TRP A 193 3.93 -20.44 13.60
C TRP A 193 5.33 -20.69 14.17
N ASP A 194 5.74 -21.96 14.18
CA ASP A 194 7.10 -22.40 14.52
C ASP A 194 7.62 -23.42 13.51
N GLU A 195 8.94 -23.49 13.35
CA GLU A 195 9.61 -24.43 12.43
C GLU A 195 9.25 -25.89 12.70
N ALA A 196 9.06 -26.27 13.97
CA ALA A 196 8.75 -27.63 14.39
C ALA A 196 7.25 -27.89 14.56
N ASP A 197 6.48 -26.89 15.02
CA ASP A 197 5.06 -27.08 15.35
C ASP A 197 4.10 -26.65 14.21
N GLY A 198 4.60 -25.95 13.19
CA GLY A 198 3.80 -25.51 12.05
C GLY A 198 2.96 -24.25 12.31
N PRO A 199 2.05 -23.91 11.38
CA PRO A 199 1.14 -22.77 11.52
C PRO A 199 0.06 -22.99 12.60
N GLU A 200 -0.58 -21.92 13.03
CA GLU A 200 -1.74 -21.99 13.94
C GLU A 200 -2.99 -22.58 13.23
N TYR A 201 -3.18 -22.23 11.96
CA TYR A 201 -4.34 -22.60 11.16
C TYR A 201 -3.94 -23.25 9.83
N MET A 202 -4.84 -24.06 9.30
CA MET A 202 -4.77 -24.65 7.95
C MET A 202 -6.12 -24.52 7.24
N PHE A 203 -6.19 -24.92 5.97
CA PHE A 203 -7.48 -25.01 5.29
C PHE A 203 -8.33 -26.15 5.85
N ASP A 204 -9.64 -25.97 5.88
CA ASP A 204 -10.55 -27.09 6.12
C ASP A 204 -10.34 -28.17 5.04
N PRO A 205 -10.04 -29.44 5.41
CA PRO A 205 -9.86 -30.53 4.46
C PRO A 205 -11.09 -30.85 3.59
N GLU A 206 -12.28 -30.39 3.97
CA GLU A 206 -13.47 -30.46 3.13
C GLU A 206 -13.43 -29.47 1.96
N ILE A 207 -12.60 -28.43 2.04
CA ILE A 207 -12.42 -27.39 1.02
C ILE A 207 -11.13 -27.59 0.21
N VAL A 208 -10.02 -27.93 0.87
CA VAL A 208 -8.73 -28.24 0.25
C VAL A 208 -8.28 -29.61 0.76
N GLU A 209 -8.27 -30.65 -0.09
CA GLU A 209 -8.21 -32.08 0.31
C GLU A 209 -7.12 -32.41 1.34
N ASP A 210 -5.94 -31.81 1.21
CA ASP A 210 -4.77 -32.05 2.08
C ASP A 210 -4.57 -30.96 3.15
N GLY A 211 -5.57 -30.08 3.36
CA GLY A 211 -5.50 -28.96 4.31
C GLY A 211 -4.46 -27.88 3.96
N ALA A 212 -3.76 -28.01 2.83
CA ALA A 212 -2.72 -27.11 2.37
C ALA A 212 -2.67 -27.04 0.84
N LEU A 213 -2.14 -25.95 0.31
CA LEU A 213 -1.90 -25.79 -1.13
C LEU A 213 -0.58 -26.44 -1.54
N ASP A 214 -0.43 -26.69 -2.84
CA ASP A 214 0.83 -27.16 -3.44
C ASP A 214 1.75 -25.99 -3.80
N ILE A 215 2.95 -25.95 -3.21
CA ILE A 215 3.98 -24.93 -3.47
C ILE A 215 4.41 -24.86 -4.93
N GLU A 216 4.45 -25.98 -5.66
CA GLU A 216 4.84 -25.98 -7.08
C GLU A 216 3.78 -25.29 -7.92
N ARG A 217 2.49 -25.51 -7.61
CA ARG A 217 1.40 -24.77 -8.27
C ARG A 217 1.43 -23.29 -7.93
N LEU A 218 1.80 -22.91 -6.71
CA LEU A 218 1.97 -21.50 -6.34
C LEU A 218 3.12 -20.87 -7.12
N ARG A 219 4.25 -21.56 -7.28
CA ARG A 219 5.40 -21.11 -8.08
C ARG A 219 5.05 -20.88 -9.56
N GLU A 220 4.09 -21.63 -10.09
CA GLU A 220 3.56 -21.48 -11.45
C GLU A 220 2.36 -20.51 -11.55
N ALA A 221 1.94 -19.93 -10.42
CA ALA A 221 0.72 -19.13 -10.27
C ALA A 221 -0.53 -19.86 -10.79
N ASP A 222 -0.60 -21.19 -10.63
CA ASP A 222 -1.65 -22.07 -11.16
C ASP A 222 -2.87 -22.18 -10.23
N TYR A 223 -3.38 -21.01 -9.83
CA TYR A 223 -4.64 -20.86 -9.09
C TYR A 223 -5.47 -19.76 -9.74
N ARG A 224 -6.79 -19.85 -9.59
CA ARG A 224 -7.73 -18.89 -10.17
C ARG A 224 -7.90 -17.69 -9.22
N GLN A 225 -7.73 -16.49 -9.77
CA GLN A 225 -7.85 -15.23 -9.04
C GLN A 225 -9.24 -14.56 -9.17
N ASP A 226 -10.15 -15.14 -9.94
CA ASP A 226 -11.45 -14.53 -10.28
C ASP A 226 -12.65 -15.23 -9.61
N LEU A 227 -12.41 -16.35 -8.92
CA LEU A 227 -13.49 -17.18 -8.38
C LEU A 227 -14.23 -16.53 -7.21
N PHE A 228 -13.56 -15.70 -6.42
CA PHE A 228 -14.17 -15.04 -5.26
C PHE A 228 -15.15 -13.92 -5.62
N TYR A 229 -15.22 -13.48 -6.89
CA TYR A 229 -16.31 -12.59 -7.37
C TYR A 229 -17.58 -13.35 -7.77
N SER A 230 -17.59 -14.67 -7.64
CA SER A 230 -18.81 -15.46 -7.86
C SER A 230 -19.87 -15.06 -6.83
N GLU A 231 -21.13 -14.91 -7.27
CA GLU A 231 -22.27 -14.63 -6.37
C GLU A 231 -22.55 -15.77 -5.35
N SER A 232 -21.79 -16.88 -5.42
CA SER A 232 -21.90 -18.00 -4.51
C SER A 232 -20.57 -18.74 -4.37
N ASP A 233 -20.36 -19.34 -3.21
CA ASP A 233 -19.22 -20.23 -2.91
C ASP A 233 -19.39 -21.64 -3.48
N GLU A 234 -20.33 -21.86 -4.41
CA GLU A 234 -20.56 -23.17 -5.05
C GLU A 234 -19.34 -23.68 -5.84
N TRP A 235 -18.34 -22.83 -6.09
CA TRP A 235 -17.07 -23.22 -6.70
C TRP A 235 -16.13 -23.95 -5.72
N LEU A 236 -16.32 -23.79 -4.41
CA LEU A 236 -15.55 -24.51 -3.40
C LEU A 236 -15.78 -26.01 -3.55
N GLY A 237 -14.68 -26.77 -3.57
CA GLY A 237 -14.68 -28.21 -3.84
C GLY A 237 -14.60 -28.59 -5.32
N GLU A 238 -14.80 -27.65 -6.25
CA GLU A 238 -14.39 -27.82 -7.67
C GLU A 238 -13.02 -27.17 -7.92
N TYR A 239 -12.77 -26.03 -7.27
CA TYR A 239 -11.52 -25.30 -7.35
C TYR A 239 -10.96 -25.01 -5.96
N GLU A 240 -9.64 -25.00 -5.89
CA GLU A 240 -8.94 -24.61 -4.68
C GLU A 240 -8.74 -23.08 -4.64
N PRO A 241 -9.02 -22.46 -3.49
CA PRO A 241 -8.66 -21.08 -3.20
C PRO A 241 -7.15 -20.89 -3.04
N TYR A 242 -6.65 -19.67 -3.29
CA TYR A 242 -5.25 -19.30 -3.04
C TYR A 242 -5.02 -18.52 -1.73
N TYR A 243 -6.08 -18.21 -0.99
CA TYR A 243 -6.06 -17.44 0.26
C TYR A 243 -6.81 -18.19 1.35
N LEU A 244 -6.44 -17.98 2.61
CA LEU A 244 -7.08 -18.65 3.75
C LEU A 244 -8.12 -17.71 4.35
N HIS A 245 -9.39 -18.11 4.37
CA HIS A 245 -10.50 -17.30 4.89
C HIS A 245 -11.01 -17.88 6.22
N GLU A 246 -11.50 -17.02 7.11
CA GLU A 246 -11.96 -17.42 8.44
C GLU A 246 -13.10 -18.47 8.44
N ASP A 247 -13.99 -18.41 7.45
CA ASP A 247 -15.12 -19.36 7.32
C ASP A 247 -14.70 -20.81 7.01
N TRP A 248 -13.49 -21.02 6.51
CA TRP A 248 -13.00 -22.34 6.07
C TRP A 248 -11.52 -22.54 6.41
N MET A 249 -11.10 -21.94 7.52
CA MET A 249 -9.86 -22.28 8.22
C MET A 249 -10.16 -23.11 9.48
N VAL A 250 -9.27 -24.03 9.82
CA VAL A 250 -9.34 -24.87 11.02
C VAL A 250 -8.00 -24.86 11.76
N GLU A 251 -7.98 -25.25 13.03
CA GLU A 251 -6.72 -25.47 13.77
C GLU A 251 -5.82 -26.44 13.00
N PHE A 252 -4.53 -26.12 12.92
CA PHE A 252 -3.56 -26.94 12.21
C PHE A 252 -3.49 -28.37 12.77
N ASP A 253 -3.54 -29.36 11.87
CA ASP A 253 -3.35 -30.78 12.18
C ASP A 253 -2.16 -31.33 11.38
N PRO A 254 -1.03 -31.67 12.02
CA PRO A 254 0.13 -32.21 11.33
C PRO A 254 -0.13 -33.61 10.73
N GLU A 255 -1.16 -34.35 11.17
CA GLU A 255 -1.52 -35.61 10.50
C GLU A 255 -2.18 -35.39 9.14
N VAL A 256 -2.57 -34.15 8.81
CA VAL A 256 -3.25 -33.76 7.57
C VAL A 256 -2.33 -32.94 6.67
N ALA A 257 -1.89 -31.77 7.14
CA ALA A 257 -1.24 -30.76 6.31
C ALA A 257 0.30 -30.77 6.37
N GLU A 258 0.91 -31.60 7.23
CA GLU A 258 2.38 -31.72 7.31
C GLU A 258 2.91 -32.72 6.28
N GLN A 259 3.03 -32.25 5.04
CA GLN A 259 3.61 -33.01 3.94
C GLN A 259 4.53 -32.15 3.07
N GLU A 260 5.52 -32.78 2.45
CA GLU A 260 6.50 -32.07 1.61
C GLU A 260 5.79 -31.25 0.52
N GLY A 261 6.09 -29.95 0.48
CA GLY A 261 5.50 -29.00 -0.47
C GLY A 261 4.15 -28.41 -0.04
N ALA A 262 3.64 -28.75 1.14
CA ALA A 262 2.46 -28.12 1.72
C ALA A 262 2.72 -26.62 1.95
N ALA A 263 1.82 -25.77 1.48
CA ALA A 263 1.90 -24.32 1.61
C ALA A 263 0.60 -23.75 2.17
N ILE A 264 0.72 -22.99 3.26
CA ILE A 264 -0.42 -22.37 3.96
C ILE A 264 -0.21 -20.85 4.01
N PRO A 265 -1.19 -20.02 3.59
CA PRO A 265 -1.07 -18.57 3.68
C PRO A 265 -0.78 -18.12 5.11
N ARG A 266 0.25 -17.29 5.31
CA ARG A 266 0.53 -16.70 6.63
C ARG A 266 -0.51 -15.66 7.06
N ARG A 267 -1.34 -15.21 6.11
CA ARG A 267 -2.37 -14.18 6.28
C ARG A 267 -3.75 -14.82 6.17
N PRO A 268 -4.36 -15.25 7.27
CA PRO A 268 -5.80 -15.48 7.30
C PRO A 268 -6.54 -14.18 6.97
N LEU A 269 -7.59 -14.28 6.17
CA LEU A 269 -8.44 -13.17 5.77
C LEU A 269 -9.75 -13.23 6.54
N GLN A 270 -10.28 -12.03 6.81
CA GLN A 270 -11.50 -11.81 7.59
C GLN A 270 -12.23 -10.58 7.07
N GLU A 271 -13.51 -10.44 7.39
CA GLU A 271 -14.24 -9.22 7.07
C GLU A 271 -13.70 -8.04 7.92
N PRO A 272 -13.40 -6.87 7.32
CA PRO A 272 -12.95 -5.71 8.08
C PRO A 272 -14.09 -5.00 8.79
N GLU A 273 -13.77 -4.27 9.86
CA GLU A 273 -14.70 -3.45 10.63
C GLU A 273 -14.14 -2.03 10.84
N GLY A 274 -14.99 -1.05 11.14
CA GLY A 274 -14.57 0.34 11.42
C GLY A 274 -14.13 1.12 10.19
N SER A 275 -13.35 2.18 10.39
CA SER A 275 -12.79 3.00 9.30
C SER A 275 -11.81 2.23 8.42
N ALA A 276 -11.20 1.16 8.92
CA ALA A 276 -10.39 0.24 8.11
C ALA A 276 -11.17 -0.39 6.94
N ALA A 277 -12.50 -0.35 6.96
CA ALA A 277 -13.42 -0.86 5.93
C ALA A 277 -14.01 0.23 5.01
N ASP A 278 -13.63 1.50 5.15
CA ASP A 278 -14.24 2.62 4.41
C ASP A 278 -14.04 2.51 2.88
N TRP A 279 -13.00 1.81 2.44
CA TRP A 279 -12.74 1.55 1.02
C TRP A 279 -13.14 0.14 0.60
N ARG A 280 -13.87 0.08 -0.51
CA ARG A 280 -14.12 -1.14 -1.28
C ARG A 280 -13.17 -1.23 -2.45
N ALA A 281 -12.82 -2.44 -2.87
CA ALA A 281 -11.95 -2.63 -4.02
C ALA A 281 -12.15 -3.98 -4.70
N ARG A 282 -11.88 -4.03 -6.00
CA ARG A 282 -11.79 -5.27 -6.77
C ARG A 282 -10.72 -5.16 -7.84
N GLY A 283 -9.94 -6.20 -8.07
CA GLY A 283 -8.86 -6.23 -9.05
C GLY A 283 -8.71 -7.58 -9.72
N ILE A 284 -8.47 -7.55 -11.02
CA ILE A 284 -8.11 -8.73 -11.82
C ILE A 284 -6.85 -8.40 -12.63
N HIS A 285 -5.91 -9.33 -12.62
CA HIS A 285 -4.78 -9.38 -13.53
C HIS A 285 -5.14 -10.20 -14.77
N ASP A 286 -5.01 -9.61 -15.96
CA ASP A 286 -5.12 -10.31 -17.23
C ASP A 286 -3.74 -10.90 -17.59
N ASP A 287 -3.61 -12.22 -17.48
CA ASP A 287 -2.35 -12.93 -17.73
C ASP A 287 -1.91 -12.87 -19.21
N ASP A 288 -2.85 -12.74 -20.15
CA ASP A 288 -2.53 -12.66 -21.58
C ASP A 288 -2.10 -11.25 -21.97
N ALA A 289 -2.70 -10.22 -21.35
CA ALA A 289 -2.34 -8.82 -21.57
C ALA A 289 -1.13 -8.38 -20.73
N GLY A 290 -0.89 -9.02 -19.58
CA GLY A 290 0.08 -8.58 -18.59
C GLY A 290 -0.33 -7.24 -17.95
N GLU A 291 -1.59 -7.11 -17.57
CA GLU A 291 -2.14 -5.86 -17.04
C GLU A 291 -3.08 -6.12 -15.85
N TRP A 292 -2.97 -5.27 -14.84
CA TRP A 292 -4.00 -5.16 -13.80
C TRP A 292 -5.10 -4.21 -14.23
N THR A 293 -6.34 -4.56 -13.88
CA THR A 293 -7.46 -3.63 -13.78
C THR A 293 -7.99 -3.67 -12.36
N VAL A 294 -7.95 -2.52 -11.68
CA VAL A 294 -8.43 -2.39 -10.29
C VAL A 294 -9.46 -1.27 -10.21
N GLU A 295 -10.56 -1.53 -9.54
CA GLU A 295 -11.56 -0.55 -9.15
C GLU A 295 -11.52 -0.37 -7.64
N MET A 296 -11.56 0.88 -7.19
CA MET A 296 -11.67 1.23 -5.76
C MET A 296 -12.78 2.26 -5.61
N TRP A 297 -13.60 2.12 -4.58
CA TRP A 297 -14.70 3.05 -4.33
C TRP A 297 -15.02 3.18 -2.85
N ARG A 298 -15.66 4.29 -2.50
CA ARG A 298 -16.17 4.55 -1.16
C ARG A 298 -17.26 5.61 -1.19
N ASP A 299 -17.90 5.81 -0.04
CA ASP A 299 -18.81 6.92 0.17
C ASP A 299 -18.03 8.25 0.18
N LEU A 300 -18.69 9.29 -0.33
CA LEU A 300 -18.17 10.66 -0.36
C LEU A 300 -17.96 11.19 1.06
N GLU A 301 -18.99 11.00 1.90
CA GLU A 301 -18.96 11.26 3.33
C GLU A 301 -18.89 9.92 4.06
N THR A 302 -17.88 9.73 4.91
CA THR A 302 -17.75 8.54 5.76
C THR A 302 -18.10 8.88 7.20
N ASP A 303 -18.44 7.87 8.00
CA ASP A 303 -18.73 8.05 9.44
C ASP A 303 -17.46 8.31 10.27
N HIS A 304 -16.28 8.37 9.62
CA HIS A 304 -14.96 8.43 10.26
C HIS A 304 -14.09 9.59 9.72
N PRO A 305 -14.53 10.86 9.88
CA PRO A 305 -13.86 12.01 9.27
C PRO A 305 -12.45 12.29 9.80
N GLU A 306 -12.11 11.72 10.96
CA GLU A 306 -10.77 11.81 11.50
C GLU A 306 -9.83 10.83 10.82
N ASP A 307 -10.27 9.64 10.36
CA ASP A 307 -9.40 8.65 9.69
C ASP A 307 -9.37 8.79 8.18
N THR A 308 -10.51 9.12 7.57
CA THR A 308 -10.70 9.12 6.13
C THR A 308 -11.16 10.50 5.66
N LYS A 309 -10.56 11.01 4.58
CA LYS A 309 -10.86 12.36 4.09
C LYS A 309 -12.30 12.47 3.62
N GLN A 310 -12.97 13.58 3.88
CA GLN A 310 -14.33 13.79 3.39
C GLN A 310 -14.31 14.40 1.99
N LEU A 311 -15.16 13.90 1.09
CA LEU A 311 -15.19 14.29 -0.31
C LEU A 311 -16.47 15.05 -0.66
N GLU A 312 -16.32 16.25 -1.21
CA GLU A 312 -17.42 17.13 -1.56
C GLU A 312 -17.41 17.44 -3.08
N PRO A 313 -18.55 17.27 -3.77
CA PRO A 313 -18.68 17.69 -5.17
C PRO A 313 -18.36 19.17 -5.38
N GLY A 314 -17.42 19.45 -6.28
CA GLY A 314 -16.96 20.80 -6.60
C GLY A 314 -15.67 21.22 -5.89
N GLU A 315 -15.14 20.38 -4.99
CA GLU A 315 -13.87 20.63 -4.30
C GLU A 315 -12.67 19.99 -5.03
N VAL A 316 -11.47 20.37 -4.61
CA VAL A 316 -10.18 19.93 -5.17
C VAL A 316 -9.31 19.33 -4.07
N TYR A 317 -8.70 18.19 -4.38
CA TYR A 317 -7.87 17.41 -3.47
C TYR A 317 -6.48 17.23 -4.04
N ASP A 318 -5.48 17.13 -3.17
CA ASP A 318 -4.14 16.70 -3.54
C ASP A 318 -4.06 15.18 -3.54
N TRP A 319 -3.66 14.61 -4.67
CA TRP A 319 -3.70 13.18 -4.90
C TRP A 319 -2.40 12.66 -5.51
N MET A 320 -1.84 11.61 -4.93
CA MET A 320 -0.56 11.04 -5.38
C MET A 320 -0.60 9.50 -5.35
N PRO A 321 -0.87 8.85 -6.49
CA PRO A 321 -0.88 7.39 -6.58
C PRO A 321 0.52 6.75 -6.68
N ALA A 322 0.57 5.47 -6.35
CA ALA A 322 1.75 4.63 -6.45
C ALA A 322 1.37 3.17 -6.77
N ILE A 323 2.26 2.49 -7.49
CA ILE A 323 2.13 1.09 -7.89
C ILE A 323 3.31 0.29 -7.34
N HIS A 324 3.00 -0.84 -6.72
CA HIS A 324 3.96 -1.79 -6.16
C HIS A 324 3.85 -3.10 -6.93
N HIS A 325 4.97 -3.59 -7.47
CA HIS A 325 5.06 -4.88 -8.14
C HIS A 325 5.75 -5.84 -7.19
N GLY A 326 4.98 -6.67 -6.48
CA GLY A 326 5.49 -7.78 -5.68
C GLY A 326 6.61 -7.47 -4.69
N TYR A 327 6.61 -6.27 -4.09
CA TYR A 327 7.68 -5.85 -3.18
C TYR A 327 7.15 -5.18 -1.91
N ASN A 328 7.78 -5.44 -0.76
CA ASN A 328 7.27 -5.07 0.56
C ASN A 328 7.80 -3.75 1.16
N ALA A 329 8.79 -3.12 0.51
CA ALA A 329 9.40 -1.89 0.99
C ALA A 329 9.46 -0.81 -0.10
N ARG A 330 10.57 -0.09 -0.20
CA ARG A 330 10.66 1.16 -0.96
C ARG A 330 10.67 1.02 -2.49
N TRP A 331 10.84 -0.19 -3.03
CA TRP A 331 10.90 -0.37 -4.48
C TRP A 331 9.50 -0.36 -5.07
N HIS A 332 8.99 0.84 -5.35
CA HIS A 332 7.70 1.06 -6.00
C HIS A 332 7.75 2.31 -6.87
N TRP A 333 6.77 2.43 -7.76
CA TRP A 333 6.63 3.55 -8.67
C TRP A 333 5.65 4.55 -8.09
N VAL A 334 6.01 5.83 -8.07
CA VAL A 334 5.16 6.91 -7.55
C VAL A 334 4.85 7.93 -8.63
N ALA A 335 3.66 8.51 -8.56
CA ALA A 335 3.31 9.72 -9.29
C ALA A 335 3.83 10.96 -8.55
N TYR A 336 3.81 12.11 -9.20
CA TYR A 336 3.86 13.40 -8.50
C TYR A 336 2.51 13.70 -7.84
N PRO A 337 2.44 14.64 -6.88
CA PRO A 337 1.16 15.15 -6.40
C PRO A 337 0.44 15.90 -7.53
N TYR A 338 -0.83 15.55 -7.75
CA TYR A 338 -1.72 16.20 -8.70
C TYR A 338 -2.93 16.79 -7.98
N LYS A 339 -3.52 17.83 -8.54
CA LYS A 339 -4.84 18.31 -8.12
C LYS A 339 -5.92 17.46 -8.78
N MET A 340 -6.71 16.77 -7.98
CA MET A 340 -7.87 15.98 -8.39
C MET A 340 -9.14 16.73 -8.00
N GLY A 341 -9.98 17.07 -8.99
CA GLY A 341 -11.23 17.78 -8.76
C GLY A 341 -12.45 16.88 -8.86
N LEU A 342 -13.38 17.01 -7.92
CA LEU A 342 -14.68 16.32 -7.98
C LEU A 342 -15.66 17.09 -8.87
N GLY A 343 -15.50 16.89 -10.18
CA GLY A 343 -16.33 17.52 -11.21
C GLY A 343 -15.56 18.48 -12.11
N ARG A 344 -15.97 18.56 -13.38
CA ARG A 344 -15.31 19.33 -14.45
C ARG A 344 -15.25 20.86 -14.25
N GLY A 345 -15.92 21.38 -13.23
CA GLY A 345 -15.96 22.82 -12.93
C GLY A 345 -14.77 23.32 -12.11
N THR A 346 -13.93 22.41 -11.62
CA THR A 346 -12.81 22.70 -10.71
C THR A 346 -11.54 23.07 -11.45
N ASP A 347 -10.67 23.83 -10.78
CA ASP A 347 -9.32 24.14 -11.26
C ASP A 347 -8.35 23.05 -10.80
N ALA A 348 -8.35 21.93 -11.54
CA ALA A 348 -7.63 20.70 -11.20
C ALA A 348 -6.96 20.09 -12.43
N ASP A 349 -5.95 19.25 -12.22
CA ASP A 349 -5.24 18.52 -13.28
C ASP A 349 -6.10 17.38 -13.85
N PHE A 350 -6.85 16.72 -12.98
CA PHE A 350 -7.75 15.63 -13.32
C PHE A 350 -9.15 15.86 -12.75
N HIS A 351 -10.16 15.39 -13.47
CA HIS A 351 -11.56 15.60 -13.08
C HIS A 351 -12.29 14.27 -12.96
N ALA A 352 -12.85 14.02 -11.78
CA ALA A 352 -13.84 12.98 -11.61
C ALA A 352 -15.13 13.38 -12.35
N ILE A 353 -15.69 12.46 -13.13
CA ILE A 353 -16.90 12.70 -13.92
C ILE A 353 -18.13 12.38 -13.08
N GLN A 354 -19.07 13.32 -13.01
CA GLN A 354 -20.35 13.08 -12.35
C GLN A 354 -21.20 12.12 -13.19
N ILE A 355 -21.75 11.09 -12.55
CA ILE A 355 -22.57 10.03 -13.16
C ILE A 355 -23.86 9.77 -12.36
N GLU A 356 -24.75 8.93 -12.90
CA GLU A 356 -25.89 8.35 -12.19
C GLU A 356 -25.61 6.87 -11.91
N GLY A 357 -25.66 6.44 -10.65
CA GLY A 357 -25.41 5.04 -10.27
C GLY A 357 -23.95 4.62 -10.40
N GLU A 358 -23.70 3.42 -10.92
CA GLU A 358 -22.37 2.84 -11.12
C GLU A 358 -21.69 3.37 -12.41
N PRO A 359 -20.35 3.44 -12.47
CA PRO A 359 -19.65 3.93 -13.65
C PRO A 359 -19.77 3.00 -14.87
N ASP A 360 -20.20 3.55 -16.01
CA ASP A 360 -19.88 2.99 -17.32
C ASP A 360 -18.48 3.47 -17.74
N TRP A 361 -17.46 2.65 -17.46
CA TRP A 361 -16.07 3.01 -17.69
C TRP A 361 -15.73 3.32 -19.15
N ASP A 362 -16.52 2.87 -20.13
CA ASP A 362 -16.29 3.22 -21.54
C ASP A 362 -16.67 4.68 -21.84
N GLU A 363 -17.49 5.30 -20.99
CA GLU A 363 -17.90 6.71 -21.09
C GLU A 363 -17.05 7.65 -20.22
N ILE A 364 -16.23 7.11 -19.31
CA ILE A 364 -15.36 7.89 -18.43
C ILE A 364 -14.02 8.22 -19.12
N GLU A 365 -13.64 9.49 -19.02
CA GLU A 365 -12.36 9.98 -19.52
C GLU A 365 -11.19 9.29 -18.82
N GLU A 366 -10.21 8.84 -19.62
CA GLU A 366 -9.00 8.19 -19.14
C GLU A 366 -7.84 9.17 -19.13
N TYR A 367 -7.12 9.19 -18.01
CA TYR A 367 -5.89 9.94 -17.83
C TYR A 367 -4.69 8.98 -17.72
N THR A 368 -3.64 9.24 -18.50
CA THR A 368 -2.38 8.50 -18.36
C THR A 368 -1.43 9.27 -17.44
N ILE A 369 -1.09 8.65 -16.31
CA ILE A 369 -0.21 9.21 -15.30
C ILE A 369 1.21 8.64 -15.46
N PRO A 370 2.23 9.51 -15.65
CA PRO A 370 3.61 9.11 -15.58
C PRO A 370 3.99 8.75 -14.14
N LEU A 371 4.62 7.59 -13.98
CA LEU A 371 5.21 7.18 -12.71
C LEU A 371 6.74 7.26 -12.79
N ILE A 372 7.35 7.56 -11.66
CA ILE A 372 8.79 7.60 -11.48
C ILE A 372 9.23 6.71 -10.34
N TYR A 373 10.49 6.29 -10.39
CA TYR A 373 11.12 5.68 -9.24
C TYR A 373 11.60 6.80 -8.30
N PRO A 374 11.12 6.89 -7.04
CA PRO A 374 11.37 8.06 -6.18
C PRO A 374 12.83 8.20 -5.73
N GLY A 375 13.62 7.13 -5.80
CA GLY A 375 15.01 7.11 -5.33
C GLY A 375 15.14 7.11 -3.81
N MET A 376 16.32 7.44 -3.30
CA MET A 376 16.59 7.63 -1.86
C MET A 376 16.63 9.13 -1.55
N VAL A 377 15.47 9.80 -1.64
CA VAL A 377 15.32 11.20 -1.22
C VAL A 377 14.42 11.22 0.00
N ASP A 378 14.95 11.68 1.13
CA ASP A 378 14.20 11.92 2.35
C ASP A 378 14.01 13.43 2.59
N TRP A 379 12.97 13.76 3.35
CA TRP A 379 12.60 15.11 3.73
C TRP A 379 13.68 15.81 4.54
N THR A 380 14.44 15.06 5.36
CA THR A 380 15.54 15.59 6.16
C THR A 380 16.60 16.20 5.26
N TRP A 381 17.03 15.50 4.22
CA TRP A 381 17.96 16.03 3.23
C TRP A 381 17.33 17.17 2.41
N LEU A 382 16.11 16.99 1.90
CA LEU A 382 15.45 17.95 0.99
C LEU A 382 15.29 19.34 1.62
N THR A 383 15.06 19.37 2.92
CA THR A 383 14.93 20.61 3.70
C THR A 383 16.24 21.05 4.35
N SER A 384 17.31 20.27 4.31
CA SER A 384 18.61 20.63 4.87
C SER A 384 19.36 21.67 4.03
N LYS A 385 20.33 22.37 4.63
CA LYS A 385 21.23 23.29 3.90
C LYS A 385 22.11 22.60 2.85
N GLU A 386 22.16 21.26 2.84
CA GLU A 386 22.91 20.48 1.86
C GLU A 386 22.18 20.41 0.51
N HIS A 387 20.84 20.44 0.52
CA HIS A 387 20.04 20.55 -0.68
C HIS A 387 20.08 21.99 -1.21
N ARG A 388 20.46 22.19 -2.48
CA ARG A 388 20.57 23.55 -3.06
C ARG A 388 19.25 24.31 -3.10
N GLY A 389 18.13 23.61 -3.19
CA GLY A 389 16.77 24.18 -3.22
C GLY A 389 16.13 24.34 -1.84
N TYR A 390 16.88 24.21 -0.74
CA TYR A 390 16.28 24.15 0.59
C TYR A 390 15.47 25.40 0.97
N ILE A 391 15.92 26.61 0.59
CA ILE A 391 15.18 27.85 0.93
C ILE A 391 13.79 27.86 0.28
N PRO A 392 13.66 27.72 -1.06
CA PRO A 392 12.33 27.69 -1.66
C PRO A 392 11.53 26.44 -1.28
N THR A 393 12.17 25.32 -0.92
CA THR A 393 11.46 24.16 -0.34
C THR A 393 10.78 24.56 0.98
N ARG A 394 11.54 25.14 1.92
CA ARG A 394 11.04 25.57 3.24
C ARG A 394 10.00 26.69 3.17
N ASN A 395 10.06 27.52 2.13
CA ASN A 395 9.09 28.60 1.93
C ASN A 395 7.84 28.14 1.16
N ASN A 396 7.75 26.86 0.78
CA ASN A 396 6.71 26.35 -0.13
C ASN A 396 6.66 27.10 -1.49
N GLU A 397 7.82 27.54 -1.99
CA GLU A 397 7.99 28.32 -3.23
C GLU A 397 8.54 27.46 -4.39
N MET A 398 8.69 26.16 -4.19
CA MET A 398 9.18 25.19 -5.17
C MET A 398 8.34 23.93 -5.06
N SER A 399 7.97 23.38 -6.20
CA SER A 399 7.30 22.09 -6.30
C SER A 399 8.26 21.02 -6.80
N ILE A 400 7.97 19.76 -6.48
CA ILE A 400 8.64 18.60 -7.06
C ILE A 400 8.56 18.64 -8.61
N TRP A 401 7.49 19.23 -9.15
CA TRP A 401 7.30 19.51 -10.57
C TRP A 401 8.37 20.43 -11.16
N ASP A 402 8.85 21.45 -10.42
CA ASP A 402 9.86 22.40 -10.89
C ASP A 402 11.26 21.77 -11.01
N VAL A 403 11.50 20.72 -10.23
CA VAL A 403 12.82 20.07 -10.12
C VAL A 403 12.95 18.91 -11.12
N HIS A 404 11.83 18.36 -11.59
CA HIS A 404 11.78 17.11 -12.35
C HIS A 404 11.19 17.20 -13.77
N GLU A 405 11.44 18.29 -14.50
CA GLU A 405 11.08 18.41 -15.93
C GLU A 405 11.58 17.23 -16.81
N ASN A 406 12.50 16.38 -16.32
CA ASN A 406 12.92 15.15 -16.96
C ASN A 406 13.31 14.04 -15.93
N PRO A 407 12.48 12.99 -15.74
CA PRO A 407 12.75 11.89 -14.81
C PRO A 407 14.11 11.19 -15.03
N ARG A 408 14.58 11.07 -16.28
CA ARG A 408 15.90 10.49 -16.59
C ARG A 408 17.05 11.37 -16.12
N ARG A 409 16.86 12.69 -16.11
CA ARG A 409 17.84 13.66 -15.61
C ARG A 409 17.95 13.60 -14.08
N MET A 410 16.84 13.30 -13.40
CA MET A 410 16.85 13.10 -11.95
C MET A 410 17.54 11.80 -11.56
N ALA A 411 17.20 10.67 -12.20
CA ALA A 411 17.90 9.40 -11.95
C ALA A 411 19.43 9.53 -12.14
N ALA A 412 19.84 10.26 -13.18
CA ALA A 412 21.24 10.62 -13.42
C ALA A 412 21.84 11.52 -12.32
N MET A 413 21.11 12.54 -11.85
CA MET A 413 21.55 13.45 -10.80
C MET A 413 21.66 12.79 -9.42
N VAL A 414 20.68 11.97 -9.03
CA VAL A 414 20.61 11.28 -7.74
C VAL A 414 21.65 10.17 -7.65
N LEU A 415 21.90 9.45 -8.75
CA LEU A 415 22.81 8.30 -8.78
C LEU A 415 24.22 8.65 -9.27
N GLY A 416 24.47 9.89 -9.70
CA GLY A 416 25.73 10.30 -10.33
C GLY A 416 26.03 9.58 -11.66
N LYS A 417 25.00 9.04 -12.33
CA LYS A 417 25.10 8.29 -13.59
C LYS A 417 24.83 9.18 -14.81
N GLU A 418 25.28 8.79 -16.00
CA GLU A 418 24.96 9.52 -17.24
C GLU A 418 23.51 9.25 -17.69
N ILE A 419 22.87 10.25 -18.32
CA ILE A 419 21.51 10.15 -18.85
C ILE A 419 21.48 9.06 -19.94
N GLY A 420 20.81 7.94 -19.67
CA GLY A 420 20.68 6.80 -20.60
C GLY A 420 21.06 5.44 -20.02
N GLU A 421 21.60 5.40 -18.80
CA GLU A 421 21.79 4.15 -18.08
C GLU A 421 20.47 3.72 -17.41
N ASP A 422 20.04 2.50 -17.71
CA ASP A 422 18.87 1.87 -17.10
C ASP A 422 19.12 1.66 -15.60
N PRO A 423 18.28 2.17 -14.69
CA PRO A 423 18.41 1.89 -13.26
C PRO A 423 18.18 0.42 -12.90
N ARG A 424 17.64 -0.40 -13.83
CA ARG A 424 17.42 -1.85 -13.68
C ARG A 424 18.52 -2.72 -14.32
N ARG A 425 19.73 -2.18 -14.53
CA ARG A 425 20.90 -2.97 -14.98
C ARG A 425 22.09 -2.85 -14.05
#